data_AF-A0A9N9HWE7-F1
#
_entry.id   AF-A0A9N9HWE7-F1
#
_cell.length_a   1.000
_cell.length_b   1.000
_cell.length_c   1.000
_cell.angle_alpha   90.00
_cell.angle_beta   90.00
_cell.angle_gamma   90.00
#
_symmetry.space_group_name_H-M   'P 1'
#
loop_
_entity.id
_entity.type
_entity.pdbx_description
1 polymer ?
#
loop_
_entity_poly.entity_id
_entity_poly.type
_entity_poly.pdbx_seq_one_letter_code
_entity_poly.pdbx_strand_id
1 'polypeptide(L)'
;MGLTDTTSSKEKETTQKPTYSSSQLLSLPQELFMDICENLHPKDLYTLSLVCKQFRIILWSNSTNTQQIWCNSRSKFLKSNIKLPNSLTEQKFIWLGFLGHNCQYC
;
A
#
# COMPACT_ATOMS: atom_id res chain seq x y z
N MET A 1 -31.15 52.87 27.71
CA MET A 1 -30.15 53.46 26.80
C MET A 1 -28.78 53.05 27.33
N GLY A 2 -28.03 52.21 26.59
CA GLY A 2 -26.74 51.58 26.97
C GLY A 2 -26.91 50.27 27.78
N LEU A 3 -26.66 49.03 27.32
CA LEU A 3 -25.44 48.40 26.74
C LEU A 3 -24.21 48.64 27.64
N THR A 4 -23.52 47.65 28.22
CA THR A 4 -22.90 46.48 27.55
C THR A 4 -22.68 45.27 28.48
N ASP A 5 -22.80 44.08 27.88
CA ASP A 5 -22.33 42.79 28.35
C ASP A 5 -20.81 42.77 28.62
N THR A 6 -20.39 41.96 29.60
CA THR A 6 -19.01 41.45 29.66
C THR A 6 -19.07 39.93 29.78
N THR A 7 -18.96 39.31 28.62
CA THR A 7 -18.68 37.91 28.36
C THR A 7 -17.32 37.54 28.95
N SER A 8 -17.32 36.68 29.98
CA SER A 8 -16.11 36.01 30.48
C SER A 8 -15.79 34.83 29.55
N SER A 9 -14.86 35.06 28.62
CA SER A 9 -14.27 34.04 27.76
C SER A 9 -13.54 32.98 28.61
N LYS A 10 -14.01 31.74 28.55
CA LYS A 10 -13.27 30.57 29.03
C LYS A 10 -12.45 30.04 27.84
N GLU A 11 -11.17 30.35 27.83
CA GLU A 11 -10.21 29.79 26.86
C GLU A 11 -10.26 28.25 26.95
N LYS A 12 -10.79 27.62 25.91
CA LYS A 12 -10.61 26.18 25.70
C LYS A 12 -9.37 26.00 24.84
N GLU A 13 -8.26 25.80 25.55
CA GLU A 13 -7.00 25.33 24.98
C GLU A 13 -7.27 24.07 24.14
N THR A 14 -7.21 24.25 22.82
CA THR A 14 -7.50 23.19 21.87
C THR A 14 -6.22 22.40 21.67
N THR A 15 -6.07 21.27 22.38
CA THR A 15 -5.05 20.28 22.04
C THR A 15 -5.46 19.59 20.73
N GLN A 16 -5.10 20.20 19.59
CA GLN A 16 -5.16 19.52 18.29
C GLN A 16 -4.11 18.42 18.27
N LYS A 17 -4.54 17.17 18.51
CA LYS A 17 -3.74 16.00 18.10
C LYS A 17 -3.63 16.05 16.58
N PRO A 18 -2.43 16.02 15.98
CA PRO A 18 -2.32 15.93 14.53
C PRO A 18 -2.94 14.61 14.08
N THR A 19 -4.10 14.70 13.43
CA THR A 19 -4.70 13.60 12.69
C THR A 19 -3.85 13.37 11.44
N TYR A 20 -2.82 12.54 11.56
CA TYR A 20 -2.13 12.01 10.37
C TYR A 20 -3.14 11.18 9.58
N SER A 21 -3.66 11.77 8.50
CA SER A 21 -4.57 11.09 7.58
C SER A 21 -3.89 9.82 7.07
N SER A 22 -4.59 8.70 7.23
CA SER A 22 -4.11 7.39 6.80
C SER A 22 -3.92 7.40 5.28
N SER A 23 -2.64 7.45 4.90
CA SER A 23 -2.03 7.25 3.57
C SER A 23 -1.99 8.46 2.60
N GLN A 24 -1.06 9.39 2.85
CA GLN A 24 -0.52 10.33 1.85
C GLN A 24 -0.07 9.62 0.55
N LEU A 25 0.27 8.32 0.63
CA LEU A 25 0.63 7.51 -0.53
C LEU A 25 -0.52 7.36 -1.54
N LEU A 26 -1.78 7.31 -1.08
CA LEU A 26 -2.95 7.17 -1.97
C LEU A 26 -3.36 8.51 -2.62
N SER A 27 -2.84 9.64 -2.13
CA SER A 27 -3.03 10.95 -2.77
C SER A 27 -2.02 11.24 -3.89
N LEU A 28 -1.03 10.36 -4.09
CA LEU A 28 -0.08 10.50 -5.18
C LEU A 28 -0.77 10.23 -6.53
N PRO A 29 -0.32 10.90 -7.61
CA PRO A 29 -0.60 10.44 -8.97
C PRO A 29 -0.30 8.96 -9.13
N GLN A 30 -1.12 8.27 -9.92
CA GLN A 30 -1.02 6.83 -10.09
C GLN A 30 0.39 6.40 -10.55
N GLU A 31 1.01 7.14 -11.46
CA GLU A 31 2.36 6.87 -11.96
C GLU A 31 3.40 6.85 -10.84
N LEU A 32 3.43 7.89 -9.99
CA LEU A 32 4.35 7.95 -8.86
C LEU A 32 4.11 6.83 -7.84
N PHE A 33 2.84 6.49 -7.61
CA PHE A 33 2.51 5.35 -6.75
C PHE A 33 3.06 4.03 -7.32
N MET A 34 2.89 3.80 -8.63
CA MET A 34 3.41 2.61 -9.32
C MET A 34 4.94 2.56 -9.28
N ASP A 35 5.60 3.69 -9.55
CA ASP A 35 7.07 3.80 -9.49
C ASP A 35 7.63 3.44 -8.11
N ILE A 36 6.97 3.90 -7.04
CA ILE A 36 7.33 3.50 -5.67
C ILE A 36 7.17 1.99 -5.52
N CYS A 37 6.02 1.44 -5.89
CA CYS A 37 5.70 0.03 -5.71
C CYS A 37 6.66 -0.90 -6.50
N GLU A 38 7.03 -0.53 -7.72
CA GLU A 38 7.96 -1.29 -8.56
C GLU A 38 9.38 -1.38 -8.00
N ASN A 39 9.70 -0.55 -7.00
CA ASN A 39 10.99 -0.53 -6.31
C ASN A 39 10.92 -1.13 -4.90
N LEU A 40 9.78 -1.72 -4.51
CA LEU A 40 9.66 -2.47 -3.27
C LEU A 40 9.95 -3.96 -3.48
N HIS A 41 10.50 -4.62 -2.45
CA HIS A 41 10.62 -6.07 -2.43
C HIS A 41 9.22 -6.72 -2.47
N PRO A 42 9.01 -7.87 -3.13
CA PRO A 42 7.66 -8.43 -3.22
C PRO A 42 7.00 -8.75 -1.87
N LYS A 43 7.81 -9.05 -0.85
CA LYS A 43 7.33 -9.20 0.54
C LYS A 43 6.73 -7.90 1.08
N ASP A 44 7.35 -6.76 0.80
CA ASP A 44 6.88 -5.45 1.27
C ASP A 44 5.66 -5.00 0.47
N LEU A 45 5.59 -5.30 -0.84
CA LEU A 45 4.37 -5.13 -1.64
C LEU A 45 3.20 -5.92 -1.07
N TYR A 46 3.44 -7.18 -0.69
CA TYR A 46 2.41 -7.98 -0.06
C TYR A 46 1.95 -7.38 1.26
N THR A 47 2.89 -7.02 2.15
CA THR A 47 2.58 -6.34 3.42
C THR A 47 1.79 -5.06 3.19
N LEU A 48 2.18 -4.22 2.22
CA LEU A 48 1.46 -2.99 1.87
C LEU A 48 0.03 -3.27 1.43
N SER A 49 -0.20 -4.35 0.67
CA SER A 49 -1.55 -4.80 0.28
C SER A 49 -2.43 -5.18 1.47
N LEU A 50 -1.86 -5.45 2.65
CA LEU A 50 -2.59 -5.80 3.88
C LEU A 50 -2.88 -4.58 4.77
N VAL A 51 -2.27 -3.43 4.50
CA VAL A 51 -2.41 -2.22 5.35
C VAL A 51 -3.83 -1.66 5.30
N CYS A 52 -4.44 -1.57 4.11
CA CYS A 52 -5.82 -1.08 3.97
C CYS A 52 -6.51 -1.67 2.74
N LYS A 53 -7.85 -1.54 2.70
CA LYS A 53 -8.68 -2.06 1.59
C LYS A 53 -8.29 -1.47 0.24
N GLN A 54 -7.90 -0.20 0.19
CA GLN A 54 -7.55 0.45 -1.07
C GLN A 54 -6.24 -0.10 -1.64
N PHE A 55 -5.20 -0.26 -0.81
CA PHE A 55 -3.97 -0.92 -1.22
C PHE A 55 -4.21 -2.37 -1.63
N ARG A 56 -5.11 -3.09 -0.92
CA ARG A 56 -5.50 -4.44 -1.32
C ARG A 56 -6.09 -4.47 -2.72
N ILE A 57 -7.01 -3.57 -3.03
CA ILE A 57 -7.66 -3.48 -4.34
C ILE A 57 -6.61 -3.18 -5.41
N ILE A 58 -5.74 -2.20 -5.18
CA ILE A 58 -4.74 -1.79 -6.19
C ILE A 58 -3.68 -2.88 -6.39
N LEU A 59 -3.01 -3.30 -5.32
CA LEU A 59 -1.84 -4.18 -5.39
C LEU A 59 -2.19 -5.66 -5.58
N TRP A 60 -3.45 -6.07 -5.41
CA TRP A 60 -3.88 -7.46 -5.57
C TRP A 60 -4.82 -7.70 -6.76
N SER A 61 -5.04 -6.69 -7.61
CA SER A 61 -5.88 -6.84 -8.81
C SER A 61 -5.19 -7.64 -9.93
N ASN A 62 -5.98 -8.09 -10.91
CA ASN A 62 -5.46 -8.74 -12.11
C ASN A 62 -5.19 -7.74 -13.24
N SER A 63 -5.15 -6.43 -12.97
CA SER A 63 -4.90 -5.42 -14.00
C SER A 63 -3.48 -5.49 -14.54
N THR A 64 -3.29 -5.08 -15.79
CA THR A 64 -1.97 -5.04 -16.46
C THR A 64 -0.94 -4.27 -15.62
N ASN A 65 -1.32 -3.09 -15.11
CA ASN A 65 -0.43 -2.28 -14.28
C ASN A 65 0.00 -3.02 -13.01
N THR A 66 -0.93 -3.73 -12.36
CA THR A 66 -0.59 -4.54 -11.19
C THR A 66 0.38 -5.66 -11.58
N GLN A 67 0.12 -6.37 -12.68
CA GLN A 67 1.04 -7.41 -13.16
C GLN A 67 2.44 -6.86 -13.43
N GLN A 68 2.55 -5.68 -14.01
CA GLN A 68 3.82 -5.01 -14.27
C GLN A 68 4.56 -4.69 -12.97
N ILE A 69 3.87 -4.16 -11.95
CA ILE A 69 4.46 -3.88 -10.64
C ILE A 69 5.13 -5.13 -10.06
N TRP A 70 4.38 -6.23 -10.04
CA TRP A 70 4.87 -7.51 -9.49
C TRP A 70 5.95 -8.16 -10.35
N CYS A 71 5.85 -8.09 -11.68
CA CYS A 71 6.88 -8.57 -12.60
C CYS A 71 8.20 -7.82 -12.42
N ASN A 72 8.14 -6.49 -12.36
CA ASN A 72 9.31 -5.64 -12.19
C ASN A 72 9.96 -5.85 -10.82
N SER A 73 9.15 -5.91 -9.76
CA SER A 73 9.62 -6.23 -8.42
C SER A 73 10.26 -7.62 -8.35
N ARG A 74 9.62 -8.66 -8.90
CA ARG A 74 10.20 -10.01 -8.97
C ARG A 74 11.54 -10.01 -9.68
N SER A 75 11.61 -9.39 -10.86
CA SER A 75 12.82 -9.36 -11.67
C SER A 75 13.98 -8.63 -10.98
N LYS A 76 13.69 -7.59 -10.19
CA LYS A 76 14.70 -6.84 -9.43
C LYS A 76 15.20 -7.60 -8.19
N PHE A 77 14.29 -8.25 -7.46
CA PHE A 77 14.60 -8.72 -6.10
C PHE A 77 14.67 -10.24 -5.96
N LEU A 78 13.87 -10.99 -6.73
CA LEU A 78 13.85 -12.45 -6.69
C LEU A 78 14.68 -12.96 -7.87
N LYS A 79 15.96 -13.27 -7.61
CA LYS A 79 16.88 -13.91 -8.57
C LYS A 79 16.44 -15.35 -8.88
N SER A 80 15.28 -15.52 -9.52
CA SER A 80 14.67 -16.81 -9.80
C SER A 80 14.55 -17.03 -11.30
N ASN A 81 15.06 -18.19 -11.75
CA ASN A 81 14.91 -18.66 -13.12
C ASN A 81 13.58 -19.38 -13.36
N ILE A 82 12.68 -19.40 -12.36
CA ILE A 82 11.38 -20.05 -12.49
C ILE A 82 10.49 -19.21 -13.41
N LYS A 83 10.03 -19.83 -14.49
CA LYS A 83 9.09 -19.21 -15.42
C LYS A 83 7.71 -19.11 -14.79
N LEU A 84 7.05 -17.97 -14.99
CA LEU A 84 5.65 -17.79 -14.63
C LEU A 84 4.77 -18.78 -15.42
N PRO A 85 3.94 -19.61 -14.77
CA PRO A 85 2.98 -20.45 -15.47
C PRO A 85 1.90 -19.61 -16.17
N ASN A 86 1.49 -19.98 -17.37
CA ASN A 86 0.52 -19.22 -18.19
C ASN A 86 -0.85 -19.01 -17.52
N SER A 87 -1.21 -19.83 -16.53
CA SER A 87 -2.50 -19.75 -15.82
C SER A 87 -2.47 -18.84 -14.59
N LEU A 88 -1.32 -18.29 -14.22
CA LEU A 88 -1.12 -17.56 -12.96
C LEU A 88 -0.72 -16.10 -13.18
N THR A 89 -1.26 -15.23 -12.34
CA THR A 89 -0.82 -13.84 -12.24
C THR A 89 0.47 -13.75 -11.42
N GLU A 90 1.29 -12.74 -11.69
CA GLU A 90 2.60 -12.54 -11.04
C GLU A 90 2.47 -12.50 -9.51
N GLN A 91 1.53 -11.72 -8.97
CA GLN A 91 1.33 -11.62 -7.52
C GLN A 91 0.96 -12.96 -6.87
N LYS A 92 0.15 -13.78 -7.55
CA LYS A 92 -0.25 -15.09 -7.02
C LYS A 92 0.91 -16.08 -7.08
N PHE A 93 1.67 -16.07 -8.18
CA PHE A 93 2.86 -16.89 -8.34
C PHE A 93 3.91 -16.56 -7.30
N ILE A 94 4.20 -15.27 -7.10
CA ILE A 94 5.16 -14.79 -6.11
C ILE A 94 4.71 -15.17 -4.69
N TRP A 95 3.42 -14.99 -4.39
CA TRP A 95 2.89 -15.35 -3.08
C TRP A 95 3.04 -16.84 -2.79
N LEU A 96 2.68 -17.71 -3.75
CA LEU A 96 2.79 -19.16 -3.59
C LEU A 96 4.25 -19.63 -3.50
N GLY A 97 5.14 -19.08 -4.33
CA GLY A 97 6.51 -19.58 -4.47
C GLY A 97 7.53 -18.98 -3.49
N PHE A 98 7.29 -17.78 -2.97
CA PHE A 98 8.33 -17.01 -2.27
C PHE A 98 7.88 -16.37 -0.95
N LEU A 99 6.57 -16.10 -0.78
CA LEU A 99 6.08 -15.37 0.40
C LEU A 99 5.24 -16.25 1.35
N GLY A 100 4.60 -17.29 0.82
CA GLY A 100 3.83 -18.24 1.60
C GLY A 100 4.76 -19.00 2.55
N HIS A 101 4.63 -18.75 3.85
CA HIS A 101 5.36 -19.44 4.91
C HIS A 101 4.98 -20.94 5.08
N ASN A 102 4.32 -21.54 4.08
CA ASN A 102 3.58 -22.79 4.24
C ASN A 102 3.90 -23.83 3.16
N CYS A 103 5.10 -23.86 2.56
CA CYS A 103 5.49 -25.13 1.97
C CYS A 103 5.66 -26.13 3.12
N GLN A 104 4.66 -26.97 3.37
CA GLN A 104 4.75 -28.00 4.40
C GLN A 104 5.77 -29.10 4.06
N TYR A 105 6.33 -29.06 2.85
CA TYR A 105 7.19 -30.08 2.27
C TYR A 105 8.51 -29.53 1.71
N CYS A 106 8.80 -28.24 1.93
CA CYS A 106 10.05 -27.56 1.62
C CYS A 106 10.59 -26.97 2.93
#